data_AF-A0A5R9ANF6-F1
#
_entry.id   AF-A0A5R9ANF6-F1
#
_cell.length_a   1.000
_cell.length_b   1.000
_cell.length_c   1.000
_cell.angle_alpha   90.00
_cell.angle_beta   90.00
_cell.angle_gamma   90.00
#
_symmetry.space_group_name_H-M   'P 1'
#
loop_
_entity.id
_entity.type
_entity.pdbx_description
1 polymer ?
#
loop_
_entity_poly.entity_id
_entity_poly.type
_entity_poly.pdbx_seq_one_letter_code
_entity_poly.pdbx_strand_id
1 'polypeptide(L)'
;MTRRLIDYRKLNHSLAALLIETYPYGYGDEDIITFKNTQGDKVEAVQLRTEDTLYLVKISKSLSNFIANFEENLEKELEPKTPEEVMQSEDMTNALYLNFERESETELD
;
A
#
# COMPACT_ATOMS: atom_id res chain seq x y z
N MET A 1 13.66 -18.64 -4.19
CA MET A 1 12.27 -18.18 -3.97
C MET A 1 12.23 -17.44 -2.64
N THR A 2 11.93 -16.16 -2.66
CA THR A 2 12.00 -15.29 -1.47
C THR A 2 10.63 -15.26 -0.79
N ARG A 3 10.59 -15.27 0.54
CA ARG A 3 9.34 -15.11 1.31
C ARG A 3 9.38 -13.80 2.08
N ARG A 4 8.36 -12.97 1.96
CA ARG A 4 8.29 -11.67 2.62
C ARG A 4 6.97 -11.48 3.35
N LEU A 5 7.04 -11.22 4.65
CA LEU A 5 5.89 -10.79 5.45
C LEU A 5 5.73 -9.27 5.32
N ILE A 6 4.53 -8.82 4.94
CA ILE A 6 4.24 -7.41 4.69
C ILE A 6 2.88 -7.03 5.30
N ASP A 7 2.77 -5.81 5.83
CA ASP A 7 1.49 -5.24 6.23
C ASP A 7 0.81 -4.58 5.02
N TYR A 8 -0.52 -4.56 5.00
CA TYR A 8 -1.28 -3.99 3.90
C TYR A 8 -0.89 -2.52 3.58
N ARG A 9 -0.53 -1.73 4.60
CA ARG A 9 -0.10 -0.32 4.45
C ARG A 9 1.20 -0.15 3.67
N LYS A 10 1.99 -1.21 3.55
CA LYS A 10 3.26 -1.22 2.83
C LYS A 10 3.13 -1.92 1.47
N LEU A 11 1.90 -2.32 1.07
CA LEU A 11 1.67 -2.86 -0.26
C LEU A 11 1.89 -1.75 -1.29
N ASN A 12 2.69 -2.06 -2.31
CA ASN A 12 2.73 -1.25 -3.52
C ASN A 12 1.40 -1.40 -4.26
N HIS A 13 1.02 -0.38 -5.04
CA HIS A 13 -0.22 -0.37 -5.82
C HIS A 13 -0.39 -1.65 -6.68
N SER A 14 0.69 -2.12 -7.33
CA SER A 14 0.68 -3.36 -8.12
C SER A 14 0.39 -4.62 -7.29
N LEU A 15 0.88 -4.70 -6.05
CA LEU A 15 0.60 -5.83 -5.16
C LEU A 15 -0.80 -5.75 -4.57
N ALA A 16 -1.31 -4.54 -4.32
CA ALA A 16 -2.68 -4.32 -3.89
C ALA A 16 -3.66 -4.74 -5.00
N ALA A 17 -3.43 -4.32 -6.25
CA ALA A 17 -4.21 -4.77 -7.39
C ALA A 17 -4.21 -6.30 -7.53
N LEU A 18 -3.03 -6.93 -7.46
CA LEU A 18 -2.91 -8.39 -7.54
C LEU A 18 -3.66 -9.10 -6.40
N LEU A 19 -3.68 -8.52 -5.20
CA LEU A 19 -4.43 -9.07 -4.07
C LEU A 19 -5.93 -9.10 -4.35
N ILE A 20 -6.46 -8.04 -4.95
CA ILE A 20 -7.88 -7.93 -5.32
C ILE A 20 -8.21 -8.85 -6.50
N GLU A 21 -7.34 -8.94 -7.50
CA GLU A 21 -7.51 -9.89 -8.60
C GLU A 21 -7.51 -11.34 -8.12
N THR A 22 -6.70 -11.65 -7.09
CA THR A 22 -6.63 -12.99 -6.50
C THR A 22 -7.85 -13.28 -5.60
N TYR A 23 -8.30 -12.27 -4.86
CA TYR A 23 -9.39 -12.38 -3.87
C TYR A 23 -10.52 -11.37 -4.14
N PRO A 24 -11.19 -11.44 -5.30
CA PRO A 24 -12.22 -10.44 -5.67
C PRO A 24 -13.45 -10.51 -4.78
N TYR A 25 -13.70 -11.67 -4.18
CA TYR A 25 -14.80 -11.90 -3.24
C TYR A 25 -14.33 -11.91 -1.77
N GLY A 26 -13.09 -11.48 -1.52
CA GLY A 26 -12.42 -11.64 -0.24
C GLY A 26 -11.71 -12.99 -0.09
N TYR A 27 -11.13 -13.20 1.09
CA TYR A 27 -10.40 -14.42 1.45
C TYR A 27 -11.22 -15.27 2.43
N GLY A 28 -11.17 -16.59 2.30
CA GLY A 28 -11.80 -17.53 3.23
C GLY A 28 -10.84 -17.99 4.31
N ASP A 29 -11.35 -18.71 5.32
CA ASP A 29 -10.51 -19.30 6.39
C ASP A 29 -9.44 -20.26 5.82
N GLU A 30 -9.71 -20.88 4.68
CA GLU A 30 -8.79 -21.79 3.97
C GLU A 30 -7.57 -21.08 3.39
N ASP A 31 -7.67 -19.78 3.12
CA ASP A 31 -6.59 -18.92 2.61
C ASP A 31 -5.72 -18.35 3.73
N ILE A 32 -6.18 -18.46 4.98
CA ILE A 32 -5.53 -17.84 6.14
C ILE A 32 -4.42 -18.74 6.66
N ILE A 33 -3.19 -18.26 6.53
CA ILE A 33 -2.03 -18.86 7.16
C ILE A 33 -1.85 -18.25 8.54
N THR A 34 -1.98 -19.09 9.56
CA THR A 34 -1.71 -18.71 10.95
C THR A 34 -0.34 -19.23 11.39
N PHE A 35 0.48 -18.36 11.94
CA PHE A 35 1.76 -18.73 12.56
C PHE A 35 2.05 -17.86 13.79
N LYS A 36 3.04 -18.25 14.59
CA LYS A 36 3.53 -17.44 15.70
C LYS A 36 4.77 -16.67 15.28
N ASN A 37 4.83 -15.38 15.58
CA ASN A 37 6.05 -14.59 15.38
C ASN A 37 7.12 -14.97 16.43
N THR A 38 8.30 -14.35 16.32
CA THR A 38 9.40 -14.55 17.28
C THR A 38 9.06 -14.09 18.71
N GLN A 39 8.03 -13.25 18.88
CA GLN A 39 7.54 -12.76 20.17
C GLN A 39 6.43 -13.67 20.76
N GLY A 40 5.99 -14.69 20.03
CA GLY A 40 4.93 -15.61 20.43
C GLY A 40 3.51 -15.16 20.07
N ASP A 41 3.35 -14.00 19.43
CA ASP A 41 2.05 -13.50 18.97
C ASP A 41 1.53 -14.29 17.79
N LYS A 42 0.22 -14.53 17.78
CA LYS A 42 -0.48 -15.14 16.65
C LYS A 42 -0.58 -14.12 15.51
N VAL A 43 0.01 -14.46 14.37
CA VAL A 43 -0.05 -13.69 13.13
C VAL A 43 -0.86 -14.47 12.11
N GLU A 44 -1.83 -13.80 11.52
CA GLU A 44 -2.68 -14.30 10.45
C GLU A 44 -2.31 -13.56 9.16
N ALA A 45 -2.11 -14.29 8.07
CA ALA A 45 -1.71 -13.72 6.79
C ALA A 45 -2.31 -14.49 5.60
N VAL A 46 -2.60 -13.80 4.51
CA VAL A 46 -2.93 -14.42 3.22
C VAL A 46 -1.69 -14.51 2.33
N GLN A 47 -1.63 -15.52 1.48
CA GLN A 47 -0.53 -15.69 0.53
C GLN A 47 -0.81 -14.94 -0.78
N LEU A 48 0.21 -14.25 -1.29
CA LEU A 48 0.18 -13.61 -2.60
C LEU A 48 1.44 -14.00 -3.37
N ARG A 49 1.27 -14.66 -4.51
CA ARG A 49 2.37 -15.22 -5.28
C ARG A 49 2.71 -14.31 -6.45
N THR A 50 3.97 -13.91 -6.52
CA THR A 50 4.58 -13.26 -7.70
C THR A 50 5.61 -14.20 -8.34
N GLU A 51 6.23 -13.81 -9.45
CA GLU A 51 7.18 -14.64 -10.20
C GLU A 51 8.38 -15.10 -9.35
N ASP A 52 8.94 -14.20 -8.55
CA ASP A 52 10.15 -14.43 -7.74
C ASP A 52 9.91 -14.48 -6.22
N THR A 53 8.82 -13.86 -5.75
CA THR A 53 8.56 -13.63 -4.32
C THR A 53 7.17 -14.13 -3.89
N LEU A 54 7.13 -14.79 -2.73
CA LEU A 54 5.90 -15.12 -2.02
C LEU A 54 5.67 -14.10 -0.91
N TYR A 55 4.65 -13.27 -1.07
CA TYR A 55 4.26 -12.30 -0.06
C TYR A 55 3.24 -12.93 0.89
N LEU A 56 3.45 -12.72 2.18
CA LEU A 56 2.50 -13.02 3.24
C LEU A 56 1.94 -11.68 3.70
N VAL A 57 0.71 -11.38 3.32
CA VAL A 57 0.07 -10.11 3.67
C VAL A 57 -0.66 -10.30 4.98
N LYS A 58 -0.24 -9.57 6.02
CA LYS A 58 -0.84 -9.67 7.35
C LYS A 58 -2.30 -9.24 7.32
N ILE A 59 -3.16 -10.12 7.81
CA ILE A 59 -4.57 -9.85 8.00
C ILE A 59 -4.73 -8.97 9.23
N SER A 60 -5.40 -7.84 9.04
CA SER A 60 -5.78 -6.91 10.09
C SER A 60 -7.15 -6.35 9.77
N LYS A 61 -7.83 -5.75 10.76
CA LYS A 61 -9.14 -5.09 10.55
C LYS A 61 -9.14 -4.13 9.35
N SER A 62 -8.03 -3.44 9.14
CA SER A 62 -7.89 -2.49 8.04
C SER A 62 -7.76 -3.16 6.67
N LEU A 63 -7.18 -4.36 6.57
CA LEU A 63 -7.11 -5.09 5.29
C LEU A 63 -8.50 -5.53 4.85
N SER A 64 -9.31 -6.07 5.77
CA SER A 64 -10.68 -6.48 5.47
C SER A 64 -11.51 -5.29 4.99
N ASN A 65 -11.35 -4.13 5.65
CA ASN A 65 -12.00 -2.89 5.23
C ASN A 65 -11.46 -2.38 3.88
N PHE A 66 -10.17 -2.56 3.60
CA PHE A 66 -9.58 -2.17 2.33
C PHE A 66 -10.14 -2.98 1.18
N ILE A 67 -10.22 -4.31 1.29
CA ILE A 67 -10.77 -5.17 0.23
C ILE A 67 -12.26 -4.87 -0.01
N ALA A 68 -13.03 -4.69 1.07
CA ALA A 68 -14.47 -4.40 0.96
C ALA A 68 -14.78 -3.03 0.32
N ASN A 69 -13.93 -2.02 0.53
CA ASN A 69 -14.10 -0.68 -0.02
C ASN A 69 -13.08 -0.38 -1.14
N PHE A 70 -12.44 -1.40 -1.71
CA PHE A 70 -11.39 -1.18 -2.71
C PHE A 70 -11.95 -0.55 -3.98
N GLU A 71 -13.13 -0.99 -4.42
CA GLU A 71 -13.82 -0.46 -5.59
C GLU A 71 -14.11 1.05 -5.43
N GLU A 72 -14.61 1.46 -4.25
CA GLU A 72 -14.83 2.88 -3.91
C GLU A 72 -13.51 3.66 -3.77
N ASN A 73 -12.45 3.05 -3.22
CA ASN A 73 -11.14 3.70 -3.11
C ASN A 73 -10.42 3.83 -4.46
N LEU A 74 -10.60 2.88 -5.36
CA LEU A 74 -10.04 2.93 -6.71
C LEU A 74 -10.71 4.03 -7.53
N GLU A 75 -12.03 4.20 -7.41
CA GLU A 75 -12.72 5.36 -7.98
C GLU A 75 -12.13 6.67 -7.47
N LYS A 76 -11.90 6.81 -6.15
CA LYS A 76 -11.26 8.01 -5.57
C LYS A 76 -9.82 8.25 -6.01
N GLU A 77 -9.04 7.19 -6.26
CA GLU A 77 -7.67 7.33 -6.80
C GLU A 77 -7.67 7.67 -8.30
N LEU A 78 -8.70 7.26 -9.05
CA LEU A 78 -8.87 7.54 -10.48
C LEU A 78 -9.58 8.86 -10.75
N GLU A 79 -10.23 9.47 -9.76
CA GLU A 79 -10.77 10.82 -9.86
C GLU A 79 -9.63 11.81 -10.17
N PRO A 80 -9.79 12.69 -11.18
CA PRO A 80 -8.80 13.71 -11.47
C PRO A 80 -8.67 14.59 -10.24
N LYS A 81 -7.54 14.45 -9.51
CA LYS A 81 -7.23 15.28 -8.35
C LYS A 81 -7.48 16.72 -8.70
N THR A 82 -8.35 17.37 -7.93
CA THR A 82 -8.63 18.78 -8.13
C THR A 82 -7.35 19.59 -7.94
N PRO A 83 -7.21 20.77 -8.55
CA PRO A 83 -6.04 21.62 -8.33
C PRO A 83 -5.73 21.85 -6.84
N GLU A 84 -6.76 21.92 -5.98
CA GLU A 84 -6.60 22.05 -4.53
C GLU A 84 -5.97 20.82 -3.87
N GLU A 85 -6.36 19.60 -4.26
CA GLU A 85 -5.77 18.36 -3.74
C GLU A 85 -4.34 18.14 -4.23
N VAL A 86 -4.04 18.57 -5.47
CA VAL A 86 -2.67 18.56 -6.00
C VAL A 86 -1.80 19.55 -5.22
N MET A 87 -2.31 20.74 -4.92
CA MET A 87 -1.59 21.77 -4.15
C MET A 87 -1.32 21.37 -2.70
N GLN A 88 -2.17 20.53 -2.10
CA GLN A 88 -1.98 20.02 -0.73
C GLN A 88 -1.18 18.71 -0.65
N SER A 89 -0.78 18.14 -1.78
CA SER A 89 0.00 16.91 -1.77
C SER A 89 1.40 17.14 -1.18
N GLU A 90 1.86 16.19 -0.36
CA GLU A 90 3.21 16.22 0.22
C GLU A 90 4.28 16.25 -0.89
N ASP A 91 4.03 15.59 -2.03
CA ASP A 91 4.91 15.61 -3.20
C ASP A 91 5.09 17.04 -3.79
N MET A 92 4.00 17.80 -3.97
CA MET A 92 4.06 19.17 -4.47
C MET A 92 4.71 20.12 -3.44
N THR A 93 4.43 19.92 -2.15
CA THR A 93 5.02 20.71 -1.06
C THR A 93 6.53 20.53 -0.99
N ASN A 94 7.00 19.28 -1.11
CA ASN A 94 8.42 18.95 -1.16
C ASN A 94 9.10 19.51 -2.42
N ALA A 95 8.43 19.44 -3.58
CA ALA A 95 8.94 20.02 -4.82
C ALA A 95 9.08 21.54 -4.73
N LEU A 96 8.14 22.23 -4.08
CA LEU A 96 8.20 23.68 -3.85
C LEU A 96 9.36 24.05 -2.92
N TYR A 97 9.56 23.27 -1.85
CA TYR A 97 10.66 23.46 -0.90
C TYR A 97 12.03 23.34 -1.59
N LEU A 98 12.22 22.29 -2.39
CA LEU A 98 13.45 22.06 -3.15
C LEU A 98 13.73 23.16 -4.18
N ASN A 99 12.68 23.72 -4.80
CA ASN A 99 12.85 24.85 -5.72
C ASN A 99 13.22 26.14 -4.97
N PHE A 100 12.60 26.40 -3.83
CA PHE A 100 12.88 27.58 -3.01
C PHE A 100 14.31 27.57 -2.45
N GLU A 101 14.80 26.42 -1.98
CA GLU A 101 16.20 26.27 -1.57
C GLU A 101 17.15 26.54 -2.74
N ARG A 102 16.85 25.99 -3.93
CA ARG A 102 17.68 26.18 -5.12
C ARG A 102 17.74 27.64 -5.58
N GLU A 103 16.62 28.36 -5.54
CA GLU A 103 16.58 29.80 -5.84
C GLU A 103 17.38 30.62 -4.81
N SER A 104 17.28 30.28 -3.53
CA SER A 104 18.02 30.97 -2.47
C SER A 104 19.55 30.78 -2.53
N GLU A 105 20.02 29.64 -3.05
CA GLU A 105 21.46 29.39 -3.27
C GLU A 105 22.02 30.10 -4.50
N THR A 106 21.17 30.52 -5.45
CA THR A 106 21.62 31.15 -6.71
C THR A 106 21.83 32.66 -6.60
N GLU A 107 21.32 33.31 -5.54
CA GLU A 107 21.44 34.77 -5.32
C GLU A 107 22.63 35.19 -4.42
N LEU A 108 23.55 34.27 -4.11
CA LEU A 108 24.70 34.51 -3.21
C LEU A 108 26.08 34.61 -3.89
N ASP A 109 26.15 34.77 -5.21
CA ASP A 109 27.41 35.01 -5.95
C ASP A 109 27.46 36.41 -6.60
#